data_AF-Q1JLW6-F1
#
_entry.id   AF-Q1JLW6-F1
#
_cell.length_a   1.000
_cell.length_b   1.000
_cell.length_c   1.000
_cell.angle_alpha   90.00
_cell.angle_beta   90.00
_cell.angle_gamma   90.00
#
_symmetry.space_group_name_H-M   'P 1'
#
loop_
_entity.id
_entity.type
_entity.pdbx_description
1 polymer ?
#
loop_
_entity_poly.entity_id
_entity_poly.type
_entity_poly.pdbx_seq_one_letter_code
_entity_poly.pdbx_strand_id
1 'polypeptide(L)'
;MRDMQFLDLFAGIGGFRLGLINQCHECIGFCEIDKFARQSYKAIYETEGEIEFHDIRQVTDQDFRQLRGQVDIICGGFSLVKHFHSQADDWDLRALGELSSLRLLERPNR
;
A
#
# COMPACT_ATOMS: atom_id res chain seq x y z
N MET A 1 -1.58 -19.35 -11.78
CA MET A 1 -0.81 -18.53 -10.81
C MET A 1 -1.27 -18.92 -9.42
N ARG A 2 -0.48 -18.61 -8.37
CA ARG A 2 -0.99 -18.70 -7.00
C ARG A 2 -1.78 -17.43 -6.71
N ASP A 3 -2.99 -17.60 -6.17
CA ASP A 3 -3.77 -16.49 -5.64
C ASP A 3 -3.03 -15.98 -4.39
N MET A 4 -2.85 -14.67 -4.33
CA MET A 4 -2.09 -13.98 -3.28
C MET A 4 -2.98 -12.92 -2.69
N GLN A 5 -2.82 -12.70 -1.39
CA GLN A 5 -3.57 -11.72 -0.62
C GLN A 5 -2.77 -10.43 -0.52
N PHE A 6 -3.42 -9.29 -0.78
CA PHE A 6 -2.74 -8.00 -0.80
C PHE A 6 -3.44 -6.90 -0.01
N LEU A 7 -2.63 -5.97 0.48
CA LEU A 7 -3.05 -4.75 1.17
C LEU A 7 -2.71 -3.52 0.30
N ASP A 8 -3.71 -2.68 -0.01
CA ASP A 8 -3.55 -1.49 -0.85
C ASP A 8 -3.40 -0.20 -0.02
N LEU A 9 -2.16 0.28 0.13
CA LEU A 9 -1.85 1.47 0.92
C LEU A 9 -1.77 2.72 0.03
N PHE A 10 -2.25 3.86 0.52
CA PHE A 10 -2.40 5.07 -0.31
C PHE A 10 -3.23 4.77 -1.56
N ALA A 11 -4.34 4.06 -1.36
CA ALA A 11 -5.07 3.36 -2.40
C ALA A 11 -5.66 4.30 -3.47
N GLY A 12 -5.89 5.57 -3.14
CA GLY A 12 -6.60 6.51 -3.98
C GLY A 12 -7.96 5.95 -4.39
N ILE A 13 -8.21 5.90 -5.71
CA ILE A 13 -9.41 5.25 -6.29
C ILE A 13 -9.18 3.79 -6.70
N GLY A 14 -8.03 3.21 -6.35
CA GLY A 14 -7.71 1.78 -6.51
C GLY A 14 -7.06 1.40 -7.83
N GLY A 15 -6.06 2.17 -8.27
CA GLY A 15 -5.28 1.84 -9.46
C GLY A 15 -4.45 0.56 -9.29
N PHE A 16 -3.85 0.33 -8.12
CA PHE A 16 -3.11 -0.90 -7.83
C PHE A 16 -4.03 -2.09 -7.70
N ARG A 17 -5.13 -1.95 -6.93
CA ARG A 17 -6.17 -2.98 -6.85
C ARG A 17 -6.61 -3.46 -8.23
N LEU A 18 -6.93 -2.55 -9.16
CA LEU A 18 -7.33 -2.92 -10.53
C LEU A 18 -6.28 -3.82 -11.21
N GLY A 19 -4.99 -3.48 -11.09
CA GLY A 19 -3.90 -4.27 -11.66
C GLY A 19 -3.78 -5.65 -11.02
N LEU A 20 -3.90 -5.74 -9.69
CA LEU A 20 -3.71 -6.97 -8.94
C LEU A 20 -4.91 -7.93 -9.09
N ILE A 21 -6.15 -7.43 -9.09
CA ILE A 21 -7.33 -8.27 -9.32
C ILE A 21 -7.36 -8.82 -10.74
N ASN A 22 -6.85 -8.05 -11.73
CA ASN A 22 -6.69 -8.54 -13.12
C ASN A 22 -5.67 -9.69 -13.24
N GLN A 23 -4.85 -9.91 -12.19
CA GLN A 23 -3.92 -11.02 -12.06
C GLN A 23 -4.42 -12.10 -11.08
N CYS A 24 -5.72 -12.09 -10.73
CA CYS A 24 -6.36 -13.02 -9.81
C CYS A 24 -5.84 -12.95 -8.36
N HIS A 25 -5.35 -11.79 -7.92
CA HIS A 25 -5.01 -11.56 -6.52
C HIS A 25 -6.19 -10.96 -5.75
N GLU A 26 -6.25 -11.21 -4.45
CA GLU A 26 -7.36 -10.80 -3.58
C GLU A 26 -6.95 -9.63 -2.67
N CYS A 27 -7.76 -8.57 -2.67
CA CYS A 27 -7.56 -7.43 -1.78
C CYS A 27 -8.17 -7.76 -0.41
N ILE A 28 -7.35 -7.79 0.64
CA ILE A 28 -7.84 -8.04 2.01
C ILE A 28 -8.03 -6.75 2.83
N GLY A 29 -7.57 -5.61 2.29
CA GLY A 29 -7.79 -4.32 2.89
C GLY A 29 -7.13 -3.16 2.15
N PHE A 30 -7.46 -1.94 2.54
CA PHE A 30 -6.92 -0.73 1.95
C PHE A 30 -6.74 0.40 2.99
N CYS A 31 -5.84 1.34 2.69
CA CYS A 31 -5.63 2.56 3.46
C CYS A 31 -5.68 3.78 2.54
N GLU A 32 -6.58 4.73 2.79
CA GLU A 32 -6.63 5.99 2.04
C GLU A 32 -7.12 7.15 2.90
N ILE A 33 -6.39 8.26 2.89
CA ILE A 33 -6.64 9.41 3.76
C ILE A 33 -7.75 10.31 3.21
N ASP A 34 -7.87 10.42 1.88
CA ASP A 34 -8.89 11.25 1.25
C ASP A 34 -10.26 10.57 1.28
N LYS A 35 -11.24 11.27 1.86
CA LYS A 35 -12.60 10.75 2.06
C LYS A 35 -13.36 10.51 0.75
N PHE A 36 -13.09 11.31 -0.28
CA PHE A 36 -13.79 11.20 -1.55
C PHE A 36 -13.21 10.06 -2.38
N ALA A 37 -11.88 9.92 -2.38
CA ALA A 37 -11.19 8.77 -2.95
C ALA A 37 -11.69 7.46 -2.32
N ARG A 38 -11.81 7.40 -0.99
CA ARG A 38 -12.43 6.24 -0.30
C ARG A 38 -13.87 5.97 -0.75
N GLN A 39 -14.70 7.01 -0.86
CA GLN A 39 -16.08 6.83 -1.34
C GLN A 39 -16.11 6.22 -2.74
N SER A 40 -15.29 6.72 -3.67
CA SER A 40 -15.17 6.16 -5.01
C SER A 40 -14.62 4.73 -4.98
N TYR A 41 -13.56 4.48 -4.22
CA TYR A 41 -12.95 3.16 -4.08
C TYR A 41 -13.97 2.11 -3.63
N LYS A 42 -14.72 2.40 -2.56
CA LYS A 42 -15.76 1.51 -2.04
C LYS A 42 -16.89 1.26 -3.04
N ALA A 43 -17.29 2.29 -3.78
CA ALA A 43 -18.34 2.17 -4.80
C ALA A 43 -17.89 1.33 -6.00
N ILE A 44 -16.60 1.34 -6.34
CA ILE A 44 -16.03 0.56 -7.45
C ILE A 44 -15.85 -0.91 -7.06
N TYR A 45 -15.49 -1.20 -5.81
CA TYR A 45 -14.96 -2.50 -5.41
C TYR A 45 -15.76 -3.28 -4.36
N GLU A 46 -16.87 -2.74 -3.85
CA GLU A 46 -17.75 -3.43 -2.88
C GLU A 46 -16.98 -4.03 -1.68
N THR A 47 -16.26 -3.17 -0.96
CA THR A 47 -15.25 -3.57 0.05
C THR A 47 -15.82 -4.08 1.38
N GLU A 48 -17.00 -4.70 1.38
CA GLU A 48 -17.61 -5.22 2.59
C GLU A 48 -16.79 -6.39 3.14
N GLY A 49 -16.45 -6.34 4.43
CA GLY A 49 -15.60 -7.35 5.09
C GLY A 49 -14.09 -7.14 4.91
N GLU A 50 -13.66 -6.18 4.09
CA GLU A 50 -12.25 -5.79 3.99
C GLU A 50 -11.82 -4.90 5.15
N ILE A 51 -10.52 -4.93 5.46
CA ILE A 51 -9.93 -4.02 6.44
C ILE A 51 -9.79 -2.62 5.82
N GLU A 52 -10.33 -1.62 6.50
CA GLU A 52 -10.26 -0.23 6.06
C GLU A 52 -9.48 0.62 7.06
N PHE A 53 -8.37 1.17 6.60
CA PHE A 53 -7.62 2.22 7.29
C PHE A 53 -7.82 3.56 6.58
N HIS A 54 -7.69 4.66 7.32
CA HIS A 54 -7.82 6.01 6.76
C HIS A 54 -6.47 6.72 6.74
N ASP A 55 -5.91 7.00 7.92
CA ASP A 55 -4.58 7.61 8.05
C ASP A 55 -3.56 6.56 8.46
N ILE A 56 -2.61 6.26 7.57
CA ILE A 56 -1.56 5.26 7.81
C ILE A 56 -0.72 5.57 9.06
N ARG A 57 -0.63 6.86 9.45
CA ARG A 57 0.11 7.30 10.65
C ARG A 57 -0.59 6.94 11.95
N GLN A 58 -1.87 6.60 11.88
CA GLN A 58 -2.68 6.17 13.03
C GLN A 58 -2.75 4.65 13.15
N VAL A 59 -2.31 3.92 12.10
CA VAL A 59 -2.24 2.45 12.14
C VAL A 59 -1.07 2.05 13.04
N THR A 60 -1.37 1.25 14.06
CA THR A 60 -0.39 0.84 15.06
C THR A 60 0.28 -0.48 14.67
N ASP A 61 1.41 -0.78 15.33
CA ASP A 61 2.03 -2.10 15.23
C ASP A 61 1.07 -3.23 15.61
N GLN A 62 0.13 -3.00 16.53
CA GLN A 62 -0.85 -4.00 16.94
C GLN A 62 -1.85 -4.30 15.82
N ASP A 63 -2.25 -3.28 15.05
CA ASP A 63 -3.11 -3.46 13.89
C ASP A 63 -2.40 -4.27 12.81
N PHE A 64 -1.15 -3.91 12.49
CA PHE A 64 -0.34 -4.67 11.53
C PHE A 64 -0.02 -6.10 11.99
N ARG A 65 0.13 -6.33 13.29
CA ARG A 65 0.35 -7.69 13.82
C ARG A 65 -0.83 -8.62 13.55
N GLN A 66 -2.06 -8.09 13.50
CA GLN A 66 -3.24 -8.89 13.15
C GLN A 66 -3.16 -9.40 11.71
N LEU A 67 -2.50 -8.66 10.81
CA LEU A 67 -2.31 -9.02 9.40
C LEU A 67 -1.17 -10.02 9.14
N ARG A 68 -0.37 -10.37 10.16
CA ARG A 68 0.78 -11.25 9.98
C ARG A 68 0.34 -12.64 9.49
N GLY A 69 0.99 -13.09 8.41
CA GLY A 69 0.69 -14.38 7.77
C GLY A 69 -0.54 -14.37 6.87
N GLN A 70 -1.20 -13.22 6.69
CA GLN A 70 -2.34 -13.04 5.79
C GLN A 70 -2.00 -12.21 4.54
N VAL A 71 -0.96 -11.36 4.59
CA VAL A 71 -0.59 -10.48 3.48
C VAL A 71 0.64 -11.02 2.76
N ASP A 72 0.49 -11.34 1.48
CA ASP A 72 1.59 -11.71 0.58
C ASP A 72 2.18 -10.48 -0.12
N ILE A 73 1.35 -9.48 -0.43
CA ILE A 73 1.73 -8.29 -1.20
C ILE A 73 1.27 -7.02 -0.49
N ILE A 74 2.15 -6.03 -0.38
CA ILE A 74 1.78 -4.66 -0.02
C ILE A 74 2.03 -3.80 -1.26
N CYS A 75 0.99 -3.15 -1.75
CA CYS A 75 1.08 -2.19 -2.83
C CYS A 75 0.74 -0.79 -2.34
N GLY A 76 1.25 0.23 -3.03
CA GLY A 76 0.90 1.60 -2.73
C GLY A 76 1.71 2.61 -3.54
N GLY A 77 1.09 3.76 -3.78
CA GLY A 77 1.68 4.85 -4.54
C GLY A 77 1.68 6.12 -3.72
N PHE A 78 2.87 6.65 -3.44
CA PHE A 78 2.97 7.93 -2.77
C PHE A 78 2.74 9.08 -3.76
N SER A 79 1.91 10.05 -3.37
CA SER A 79 1.63 11.20 -4.23
C SER A 79 2.85 12.11 -4.37
N LEU A 80 3.38 12.23 -5.59
CA LEU A 80 4.47 13.16 -5.93
C LEU A 80 4.03 14.63 -5.88
N VAL A 81 2.75 14.95 -5.64
CA VAL A 81 2.26 16.33 -5.65
C VAL A 81 2.79 17.15 -4.46
N LYS A 82 3.07 16.52 -3.31
CA LYS A 82 3.82 17.18 -2.24
C LYS A 82 5.30 17.41 -2.60
N HIS A 83 5.81 16.65 -3.57
CA HIS A 83 7.18 16.73 -4.06
C HIS A 83 7.40 17.88 -5.06
N PHE A 84 6.33 18.50 -5.58
CA PHE A 84 6.41 19.64 -6.51
C PHE A 84 6.10 21.01 -5.87
N HIS A 85 5.72 21.06 -4.59
CA HIS A 85 5.44 22.33 -3.89
C HIS A 85 6.45 22.74 -2.80
N SER A 86 7.47 21.93 -2.50
CA SER A 86 8.66 22.42 -1.82
C SER A 86 9.89 21.75 -2.42
N GLN A 87 10.84 22.57 -2.86
CA GLN A 87 12.15 22.09 -3.27
C GLN A 87 12.80 21.32 -2.11
N ALA A 88 13.38 20.15 -2.44
CA ALA A 88 14.47 19.48 -1.72
C ALA A 88 14.29 19.27 -0.21
N ASP A 89 13.64 18.18 0.19
CA ASP A 89 13.97 17.54 1.46
C ASP A 89 14.72 16.24 1.18
N ASP A 90 15.99 16.24 1.58
CA ASP A 90 17.05 15.22 1.48
C ASP A 90 16.70 13.83 2.08
N TRP A 91 15.45 13.63 2.50
CA TRP A 91 14.96 12.41 3.14
C TRP A 91 14.73 11.28 2.13
N ASP A 92 14.31 11.59 0.90
CA ASP A 92 14.03 10.60 -0.15
C ASP A 92 15.28 9.83 -0.56
N LEU A 93 16.42 10.54 -0.69
CA LEU A 93 17.71 9.92 -0.98
C LEU A 93 18.26 9.13 0.21
N ARG A 94 17.98 9.56 1.44
CA ARG A 94 18.31 8.77 2.65
C ARG A 94 17.48 7.50 2.75
N ALA A 95 16.18 7.55 2.52
CA ALA A 95 15.32 6.36 2.59
C ALA A 95 15.69 5.33 1.51
N LEU A 96 15.96 5.79 0.28
CA LEU A 96 16.46 4.93 -0.80
C LEU A 96 17.90 4.43 -0.53
N GLY A 97 18.74 5.25 0.11
CA GLY A 97 20.06 4.87 0.58
C GLY A 97 20.02 3.76 1.64
N GLU A 98 19.14 3.87 2.62
CA GLU A 98 18.92 2.86 3.67
C GLU A 98 18.31 1.58 3.09
N LEU A 99 17.34 1.66 2.18
CA LEU A 99 16.74 0.48 1.55
C LEU A 99 17.72 -0.29 0.65
N SER A 100 18.65 0.42 -0.01
CA SER A 100 19.72 -0.20 -0.80
C SER A 100 20.86 -0.75 0.06
N SER A 101 21.20 -0.10 1.18
CA SER A 101 22.24 -0.54 2.11
C SER A 101 21.79 -1.70 3.02
N LEU A 102 20.49 -1.83 3.29
CA LEU A 102 19.90 -2.91 4.09
C LEU A 102 19.90 -4.29 3.41
N ARG A 103 20.45 -4.44 2.20
CA ARG A 103 20.43 -5.71 1.44
C ARG A 103 19.04 -6.36 1.31
N LEU A 104 17.96 -5.61 1.50
CA LEU A 104 16.59 -6.11 1.36
C LEU A 104 16.23 -6.45 -0.09
N LEU A 105 17.03 -5.96 -1.04
CA LEU A 105 16.95 -6.27 -2.47
C LEU A 105 17.99 -7.32 -2.93
N GLU A 106 18.85 -7.84 -2.04
CA GLU A 106 19.63 -9.04 -2.36
C GLU A 106 18.69 -10.24 -2.32
N ARG A 107 18.16 -10.61 -3.50
CA ARG A 107 17.44 -11.86 -3.72
C ARG A 107 18.26 -13.01 -3.11
N PRO A 108 17.69 -13.85 -2.23
CA PRO A 108 18.35 -15.09 -1.89
C PRO A 108 18.45 -15.92 -3.16
N ASN A 109 19.69 -16.18 -3.56
CA ASN A 109 20.04 -17.07 -4.64
C ASN A 109 19.62 -18.49 -4.26
N ARG A 110 18.54 -19.01 -4.86
CA ARG A 110 18.31 -20.42 -5.24
C ARG A 110 16.98 -20.59 -5.97
#